data_AF-A0A9D1ZYW0-F1
#
_entry.id   AF-A0A9D1ZYW0-F1
#
_cell.length_a   1.000
_cell.length_b   1.000
_cell.length_c   1.000
_cell.angle_alpha   90.00
_cell.angle_beta   90.00
_cell.angle_gamma   90.00
#
_symmetry.space_group_name_H-M   'P 1'
#
loop_
_entity.id
_entity.type
_entity.pdbx_description
1 polymer ?
#
loop_
_entity_poly.entity_id
_entity_poly.type
_entity_poly.pdbx_seq_one_letter_code
_entity_poly.pdbx_strand_id
1 'polypeptide(L)'
;MEYTEILLDMQNRIIRLEKEVELLKKQVAQNNALTQQMNISAPETGKRDTTRYMFNGGVFPKNRLVLAVVQEYVRRHTFLTCSQLKQVFEKSLQGSIGVVETVQIARLRPDYEVRFFTREQEVLHLSDGDMYVCTQWGILNIPNFIKRAEQLGFQIDSIG
;
A
#
# COMPACT_ATOMS: atom_id res chain seq x y z
N MET A 1 59.70 22.15 -19.01
CA MET A 1 58.99 22.78 -17.88
C MET A 1 57.51 22.42 -17.85
N GLU A 2 56.86 22.20 -19.01
CA GLU A 2 55.43 21.89 -19.15
C GLU A 2 54.94 20.60 -18.44
N TYR A 3 55.70 19.50 -18.47
CA TYR A 3 55.30 18.24 -17.84
C TYR A 3 55.25 18.30 -16.30
N THR A 4 56.15 19.05 -15.68
CA THR A 4 56.22 19.17 -14.22
C THR A 4 55.02 19.95 -13.68
N GLU A 5 54.57 20.97 -14.39
CA GLU A 5 53.39 21.76 -14.04
C GLU A 5 52.11 20.93 -14.16
N ILE A 6 51.98 20.13 -15.23
CA ILE A 6 50.86 19.20 -15.42
C ILE A 6 50.85 18.15 -14.29
N LEU A 7 52.01 17.58 -13.95
CA LEU A 7 52.09 16.59 -12.87
C LEU A 7 51.68 17.18 -11.51
N LEU A 8 52.09 18.42 -11.24
CA LEU A 8 51.75 19.13 -10.00
C LEU A 8 50.25 19.46 -9.93
N ASP A 9 49.64 19.89 -11.04
CA ASP A 9 48.19 20.12 -11.12
C ASP A 9 47.41 18.82 -10.88
N MET A 10 47.83 17.72 -11.50
CA MET A 10 47.23 16.41 -11.29
C MET A 10 47.35 15.95 -9.83
N GLN A 11 48.50 16.13 -9.19
CA GLN A 11 48.68 15.80 -7.76
C GLN A 11 47.76 16.64 -6.86
N ASN A 12 47.65 17.94 -7.13
CA ASN A 12 46.75 18.82 -6.39
C ASN A 12 45.27 18.41 -6.55
N ARG A 13 44.89 17.98 -7.75
CA ARG A 13 43.52 17.53 -8.02
C ARG A 13 43.22 16.19 -7.33
N ILE A 14 44.18 15.27 -7.28
CA ILE A 14 44.05 14.00 -6.53
C ILE A 14 43.86 14.29 -5.04
N ILE A 15 44.68 15.16 -4.46
CA ILE A 15 44.57 15.53 -3.03
C ILE A 15 43.20 16.14 -2.71
N ARG A 16 42.66 16.99 -3.61
CA ARG A 16 41.32 17.57 -3.43
C ARG A 16 40.23 16.49 -3.47
N LEU A 17 40.31 15.56 -4.42
CA LEU A 17 39.35 14.47 -4.56
C LEU A 17 39.38 13.52 -3.36
N GLU A 18 40.57 13.18 -2.86
CA GLU A 18 40.70 12.32 -1.69
C GLU A 18 40.04 12.94 -0.44
N LYS A 19 40.21 14.25 -0.23
CA LYS A 19 39.53 14.98 0.86
C LYS A 19 38.01 14.99 0.70
N GLU A 20 37.51 15.18 -0.51
CA GLU A 20 36.07 15.17 -0.79
C GLU A 20 35.47 13.77 -0.55
N VAL A 21 36.16 12.71 -0.98
CA VAL A 21 35.76 11.34 -0.70
C VAL A 21 35.72 11.05 0.80
N GLU A 22 36.68 11.57 1.56
CA GLU A 22 36.69 11.41 3.03
C GLU A 22 35.47 12.10 3.67
N LEU A 23 35.13 13.31 3.22
CA LEU A 23 33.96 14.04 3.70
C LEU A 23 32.66 13.30 3.34
N LEU A 24 32.53 12.81 2.12
CA LEU A 24 31.37 12.04 1.68
C LEU A 24 31.21 10.74 2.47
N LYS A 25 32.30 10.03 2.76
CA LYS A 25 32.26 8.83 3.62
C LYS A 25 31.77 9.16 5.03
N LYS A 26 32.22 10.28 5.61
CA LYS A 26 31.74 10.77 6.92
C LYS A 26 30.25 11.13 6.86
N GLN A 27 29.80 11.81 5.80
CA GLN A 27 28.40 12.15 5.62
C GLN A 27 27.51 10.91 5.46
N VAL A 28 27.95 9.91 4.70
CA VAL A 28 27.22 8.63 4.54
C VAL A 28 27.14 7.89 5.88
N ALA A 29 28.22 7.85 6.66
CA ALA A 29 28.20 7.25 7.99
C ALA A 29 27.22 7.97 8.94
N GLN A 30 27.18 9.30 8.91
CA GLN A 30 26.22 10.10 9.68
C GLN A 30 24.78 9.87 9.21
N ASN A 31 24.53 9.87 7.91
CA ASN A 31 23.20 9.61 7.35
C ASN A 31 22.70 8.20 7.71
N ASN A 32 23.58 7.19 7.70
CA ASN A 32 23.26 5.84 8.14
C ASN A 32 22.96 5.76 9.64
N ALA A 33 23.70 6.50 10.48
CA ALA A 33 23.42 6.58 11.93
C ALA A 33 22.10 7.30 12.22
N LEU A 34 21.78 8.38 11.49
CA LEU A 34 20.49 9.09 11.57
C LEU A 34 19.32 8.19 11.11
N THR A 35 19.53 7.37 10.08
CA THR A 35 18.54 6.39 9.61
C THR A 35 18.28 5.30 10.65
N GLN A 36 19.31 4.88 11.42
CA GLN A 36 19.13 3.96 12.54
C GLN A 36 18.41 4.59 13.74
N GLN A 37 18.63 5.88 14.02
CA GLN A 37 17.94 6.60 15.10
C GLN A 37 16.46 6.91 14.78
N MET A 38 16.11 7.16 13.52
CA MET A 38 14.70 7.35 13.10
C MET A 38 13.87 6.06 13.13
N ASN A 39 14.48 4.89 13.35
CA ASN A 39 13.78 3.61 13.54
C ASN A 39 13.33 3.33 14.99
N ILE A 40 13.51 4.27 15.94
CA ILE A 40 13.06 4.10 17.33
C ILE A 40 11.55 4.41 17.51
N SER A 41 10.84 4.74 16.41
CA SER A 41 9.37 4.75 16.35
C SER A 41 8.80 3.86 15.23
N ALA A 42 9.50 2.77 14.89
CA ALA A 42 8.90 1.70 14.12
C ALA A 42 7.99 0.85 15.04
N PRO A 43 6.75 0.49 14.62
CA PRO A 43 5.95 -0.46 15.38
C PRO A 43 6.71 -1.78 15.52
N GLU A 44 6.73 -2.35 16.73
CA GLU A 44 7.43 -3.60 17.07
C GLU A 44 7.37 -4.62 15.92
N THR A 45 8.47 -4.77 15.18
CA THR A 45 8.58 -5.75 14.10
C THR A 45 8.65 -7.15 14.69
N GLY A 46 7.48 -7.71 14.96
CA GLY A 46 7.32 -9.08 15.47
C GLY A 46 5.90 -9.45 15.83
N LYS A 47 5.03 -8.49 16.18
CA LYS A 47 3.62 -8.77 16.44
C LYS A 47 2.79 -8.56 15.18
N ARG A 48 2.10 -9.62 14.76
CA ARG A 48 1.12 -9.56 13.68
C ARG A 48 0.02 -8.57 14.07
N ASP A 49 -0.21 -7.57 13.24
CA ASP A 49 -1.32 -6.63 13.43
C ASP A 49 -2.66 -7.37 13.36
N THR A 50 -3.31 -7.50 14.51
CA THR A 50 -4.61 -8.18 14.69
C THR A 50 -5.77 -7.20 14.87
N THR A 51 -5.55 -5.90 14.62
CA THR A 51 -6.59 -4.86 14.69
C THR A 51 -7.86 -5.30 13.97
N ARG A 52 -8.99 -5.14 14.66
CA ARG A 52 -10.33 -5.40 14.15
C ARG A 52 -11.10 -4.09 14.03
N TYR A 53 -12.25 -4.14 13.38
CA TYR A 53 -13.05 -2.96 13.11
C TYR A 53 -14.52 -3.23 13.34
N MET A 54 -15.19 -2.31 14.03
CA MET A 54 -16.65 -2.27 14.13
C MET A 54 -17.20 -1.60 12.87
N PHE A 55 -18.15 -2.27 12.22
CA PHE A 55 -18.89 -1.72 11.08
C PHE A 55 -20.30 -2.31 11.08
N ASN A 56 -21.35 -1.47 11.00
CA ASN A 56 -22.75 -1.90 11.02
C ASN A 56 -23.08 -2.92 12.14
N GLY A 57 -22.52 -2.73 13.34
CA GLY A 57 -22.71 -3.62 14.49
C GLY A 57 -21.95 -4.96 14.45
N GLY A 58 -21.17 -5.21 13.39
CA GLY A 58 -20.31 -6.39 13.25
C GLY A 58 -18.83 -6.07 13.49
N VAL A 59 -18.09 -7.04 14.02
CA VAL A 59 -16.64 -6.93 14.25
C VAL A 59 -15.87 -7.71 13.19
N PHE A 60 -15.05 -7.03 12.41
CA PHE A 60 -14.37 -7.59 11.24
C PHE A 60 -12.84 -7.47 11.31
N PRO A 61 -12.07 -8.49 10.90
CA PRO A 61 -10.68 -8.29 10.52
C PRO A 61 -10.58 -7.46 9.22
N LYS A 62 -9.41 -6.86 8.96
CA LYS A 62 -9.13 -5.96 7.82
C LYS A 62 -9.78 -6.36 6.48
N ASN A 63 -9.53 -7.59 6.02
CA ASN A 63 -10.04 -8.06 4.73
C ASN A 63 -11.57 -8.21 4.70
N ARG A 64 -12.17 -8.64 5.82
CA ARG A 64 -13.62 -8.76 5.95
C ARG A 64 -14.31 -7.42 6.10
N LEU A 65 -13.65 -6.44 6.73
CA LEU A 65 -14.12 -5.06 6.75
C LEU A 65 -14.26 -4.55 5.32
N VAL A 66 -13.22 -4.70 4.49
CA VAL A 66 -13.25 -4.25 3.10
C VAL A 66 -14.39 -4.90 2.33
N LEU A 67 -14.55 -6.22 2.44
CA LEU A 67 -15.66 -6.94 1.81
C LEU A 67 -17.02 -6.39 2.25
N ALA A 68 -17.24 -6.24 3.56
CA ALA A 68 -18.51 -5.78 4.12
C ALA A 68 -18.85 -4.35 3.66
N VAL A 69 -17.87 -3.44 3.65
CA VAL A 69 -18.04 -2.06 3.20
C VAL A 69 -18.35 -2.00 1.70
N VAL A 70 -17.64 -2.75 0.87
CA VAL A 70 -17.88 -2.76 -0.58
C VAL A 70 -19.23 -3.39 -0.90
N GLN A 71 -19.62 -4.48 -0.23
CA GLN A 71 -20.95 -5.09 -0.37
C GLN A 71 -22.06 -4.12 0.01
N GLU A 72 -21.91 -3.41 1.14
CA GLU A 72 -22.87 -2.39 1.56
C GLU A 72 -22.94 -1.22 0.58
N TYR A 73 -21.81 -0.80 0.01
CA TYR A 73 -21.79 0.23 -1.03
C TYR A 73 -22.57 -0.19 -2.27
N VAL A 74 -22.33 -1.40 -2.79
CA VAL A 74 -23.06 -1.97 -3.93
C VAL A 74 -24.56 -2.08 -3.60
N ARG A 75 -24.92 -2.54 -2.40
CA ARG A 75 -26.32 -2.65 -1.95
C ARG A 75 -27.05 -1.30 -1.93
N ARG A 76 -26.34 -0.20 -1.62
CA ARG A 76 -26.91 1.16 -1.60
C ARG A 76 -27.09 1.79 -2.99
N HIS A 77 -26.45 1.26 -4.03
CA HIS A 77 -26.43 1.86 -5.36
C HIS A 77 -26.97 0.89 -6.41
N THR A 78 -28.23 1.07 -6.79
CA THR A 78 -28.84 0.32 -7.88
C THR A 78 -28.15 0.63 -9.21
N PHE A 79 -27.97 -0.38 -10.06
CA PHE A 79 -27.38 -0.27 -11.41
C PHE A 79 -25.91 0.17 -11.49
N LEU A 80 -25.16 0.10 -10.38
CA LEU A 80 -23.72 0.38 -10.37
C LEU A 80 -22.97 -0.53 -11.37
N THR A 81 -22.09 0.06 -12.18
CA THR A 81 -21.24 -0.68 -13.13
C THR A 81 -19.87 -1.01 -12.54
N CYS A 82 -19.17 -1.99 -13.11
CA CYS A 82 -17.82 -2.39 -12.74
C CYS A 82 -16.83 -1.21 -12.82
N SER A 83 -16.97 -0.38 -13.86
CA SER A 83 -16.12 0.81 -14.03
C SER A 83 -16.38 1.86 -12.95
N GLN A 84 -17.65 2.11 -12.60
CA GLN A 84 -18.00 3.05 -11.55
C GLN A 84 -17.49 2.56 -10.19
N LEU A 85 -17.62 1.27 -9.88
CA LEU A 85 -17.10 0.72 -8.64
C LEU A 85 -15.58 0.87 -8.53
N LYS A 86 -14.84 0.67 -9.64
CA LYS A 86 -13.38 0.92 -9.69
C LYS A 86 -12.99 2.39 -9.54
N GLN A 87 -13.82 3.32 -10.00
CA GLN A 87 -13.60 4.76 -9.77
C GLN A 87 -13.85 5.14 -8.32
N VAL A 88 -14.86 4.53 -7.69
CA VAL A 88 -15.14 4.76 -6.27
C VAL A 88 -14.03 4.19 -5.40
N PHE A 89 -13.63 2.95 -5.66
CA PHE A 89 -12.56 2.25 -4.96
C PHE A 89 -11.33 2.10 -5.84
N GLU A 90 -10.60 3.21 -5.99
CA GLU A 90 -9.41 3.26 -6.82
C GLU A 90 -8.37 2.20 -6.42
N LYS A 91 -7.67 1.68 -7.43
CA LYS A 91 -6.62 0.67 -7.26
C LYS A 91 -5.54 1.10 -6.25
N SER A 92 -5.23 2.39 -6.19
CA SER A 92 -4.24 3.02 -5.31
C SER A 92 -4.49 2.77 -3.82
N LEU A 93 -5.75 2.56 -3.41
CA LEU A 93 -6.11 2.30 -2.01
C LEU A 93 -5.48 1.00 -1.48
N GLN A 94 -5.38 -0.02 -2.34
CA GLN A 94 -4.76 -1.30 -2.00
C GLN A 94 -3.30 -1.37 -2.47
N GLY A 95 -3.03 -0.92 -3.70
CA GLY A 95 -1.74 -1.02 -4.38
C GLY A 95 -1.80 -1.84 -5.66
N SER A 96 -1.00 -2.90 -5.76
CA SER A 96 -0.78 -3.63 -7.02
C SER A 96 -1.95 -4.50 -7.47
N ILE A 97 -2.72 -5.06 -6.53
CA ILE A 97 -3.86 -5.94 -6.83
C ILE A 97 -5.13 -5.12 -7.07
N GLY A 98 -5.30 -4.02 -6.34
CA GLY A 98 -6.52 -3.21 -6.35
C GLY A 98 -7.55 -3.69 -5.32
N VAL A 99 -8.61 -2.89 -5.12
CA VAL A 99 -9.68 -3.20 -4.16
C VAL A 99 -10.63 -4.24 -4.72
N VAL A 100 -11.04 -4.05 -5.98
CA VAL A 100 -11.95 -4.91 -6.72
C VAL A 100 -11.42 -5.20 -8.12
N GLU A 101 -11.74 -6.37 -8.64
CA GLU A 101 -11.44 -6.76 -10.03
C GLU A 101 -12.59 -7.56 -10.62
N THR A 102 -12.81 -7.41 -11.92
CA THR A 102 -13.80 -8.20 -12.67
C THR A 102 -13.42 -9.68 -12.64
N VAL A 103 -14.42 -10.56 -12.60
CA VAL A 103 -14.19 -12.02 -12.54
C VAL A 103 -13.31 -12.50 -13.71
N GLN A 104 -13.53 -11.94 -14.90
CA GLN A 104 -12.79 -12.29 -16.12
C GLN A 104 -11.30 -11.98 -15.97
N ILE A 105 -10.94 -10.79 -15.47
CA ILE A 105 -9.55 -10.37 -15.29
C ILE A 105 -8.91 -11.06 -14.08
N ALA A 106 -9.66 -11.23 -12.99
CA ALA A 106 -9.17 -11.89 -11.79
C ALA A 106 -8.73 -13.34 -12.09
N ARG A 107 -9.53 -14.10 -12.84
CA ARG A 107 -9.25 -15.50 -13.23
C ARG A 107 -8.06 -15.68 -14.15
N LEU A 108 -7.53 -14.62 -14.77
CA LEU A 108 -6.26 -14.68 -15.53
C LEU A 108 -5.05 -14.91 -14.60
N ARG A 109 -5.21 -14.67 -13.29
CA ARG A 109 -4.16 -14.92 -12.31
C ARG A 109 -4.20 -16.36 -11.81
N PRO A 110 -3.06 -17.07 -11.75
CA PRO A 110 -3.02 -18.43 -11.22
C PRO A 110 -3.47 -18.57 -9.75
N ASP A 111 -3.25 -17.53 -8.94
CA ASP A 111 -3.52 -17.53 -7.49
C ASP A 111 -4.79 -16.75 -7.11
N TYR A 112 -5.73 -16.57 -8.05
CA TYR A 112 -6.87 -15.67 -7.87
C TYR A 112 -7.74 -16.02 -6.64
N GLU A 113 -7.94 -17.31 -6.34
CA GLU A 113 -8.73 -17.77 -5.18
C GLU A 113 -8.10 -17.41 -3.82
N VAL A 114 -6.78 -17.17 -3.80
CA VAL A 114 -6.07 -16.69 -2.61
C VAL A 114 -6.13 -15.16 -2.55
N ARG A 115 -6.08 -14.48 -3.69
CA ARG A 115 -6.05 -13.02 -3.79
C ARG A 115 -7.41 -12.36 -3.65
N PHE A 116 -8.48 -13.08 -3.92
CA PHE A 116 -9.84 -12.54 -3.97
C PHE A 116 -10.83 -13.42 -3.22
N PHE A 117 -11.91 -12.80 -2.73
CA PHE A 117 -13.05 -13.54 -2.21
C PHE A 117 -13.87 -14.09 -3.38
N THR A 118 -13.89 -15.40 -3.53
CA THR A 118 -14.49 -16.10 -4.70
C THR A 118 -15.69 -16.96 -4.33
N ARG A 119 -16.09 -17.04 -3.05
CA ARG A 119 -17.31 -17.78 -2.67
C ARG A 119 -18.52 -17.06 -3.22
N GLU A 120 -19.54 -17.82 -3.63
CA GLU A 120 -20.76 -17.30 -4.27
C GLU A 120 -21.39 -16.15 -3.49
N GLN A 121 -21.54 -16.27 -2.17
CA GLN A 121 -22.11 -15.22 -1.31
C GLN A 121 -21.21 -13.99 -1.10
N GLU A 122 -19.96 -14.03 -1.56
CA GLU A 122 -18.97 -12.96 -1.47
C GLU A 122 -18.79 -12.22 -2.81
N VAL A 123 -19.32 -12.77 -3.91
CA VAL A 123 -19.27 -12.16 -5.24
C VAL A 123 -20.15 -10.91 -5.28
N LEU A 124 -19.64 -9.86 -5.91
CA LEU A 124 -20.40 -8.65 -6.17
C LEU A 124 -21.07 -8.78 -7.53
N HIS A 125 -22.40 -8.68 -7.55
CA HIS A 125 -23.18 -8.67 -8.78
C HIS A 125 -23.52 -7.22 -9.16
N LEU A 126 -22.96 -6.74 -10.28
CA LEU A 126 -23.16 -5.40 -10.82
C LEU A 126 -23.97 -5.44 -12.12
N SER A 127 -24.35 -4.28 -12.63
CA SER A 127 -25.24 -4.19 -13.80
C SER A 127 -24.62 -4.71 -15.11
N ASP A 128 -23.29 -4.69 -15.22
CA ASP A 128 -22.52 -5.07 -16.39
C ASP A 128 -21.59 -6.27 -16.15
N GLY A 129 -21.65 -6.90 -14.98
CA GLY A 129 -20.91 -8.12 -14.68
C GLY A 129 -20.59 -8.33 -13.21
N ASP A 130 -19.85 -9.40 -12.94
CA ASP A 130 -19.47 -9.78 -11.58
C ASP A 130 -18.05 -9.28 -11.24
N MET A 131 -17.85 -8.97 -9.97
CA MET A 131 -16.56 -8.56 -9.42
C MET A 131 -16.21 -9.31 -8.15
N TYR A 132 -14.90 -9.47 -7.92
CA TYR A 132 -14.36 -9.97 -6.66
C TYR A 132 -13.65 -8.86 -5.87
N VAL A 133 -13.65 -9.00 -4.55
CA VAL A 133 -12.94 -8.12 -3.62
C VAL A 133 -11.60 -8.74 -3.22
N CYS A 134 -10.54 -7.93 -3.18
CA CYS A 134 -9.20 -8.36 -2.77
C CYS A 134 -9.13 -8.72 -1.28
N THR A 135 -8.47 -9.84 -0.97
CA THR A 135 -8.30 -10.35 0.40
C THR A 135 -7.06 -9.78 1.12
N GLN A 136 -6.15 -9.14 0.39
CA GLN A 136 -4.80 -8.81 0.86
C GLN A 136 -4.72 -7.37 1.39
N TRP A 137 -4.86 -7.26 2.71
CA TRP A 137 -4.84 -5.98 3.43
C TRP A 137 -3.90 -6.04 4.64
N GLY A 138 -3.01 -5.06 4.72
CA GLY A 138 -2.03 -4.89 5.78
C GLY A 138 -2.20 -3.54 6.48
N ILE A 139 -1.42 -3.34 7.55
CA ILE A 139 -1.46 -2.11 8.35
C ILE A 139 -1.14 -0.84 7.55
N LEU A 140 -0.37 -0.97 6.46
CA LEU A 140 0.05 0.15 5.63
C LEU A 140 -1.00 0.61 4.63
N ASN A 141 -1.95 -0.25 4.22
CA ASN A 141 -2.94 0.09 3.19
C ASN A 141 -4.38 0.14 3.70
N ILE A 142 -4.72 -0.54 4.81
CA ILE A 142 -6.07 -0.45 5.38
C ILE A 142 -6.48 0.99 5.77
N PRO A 143 -5.60 1.89 6.27
CA PRO A 143 -6.02 3.24 6.62
C PRO A 143 -6.49 4.05 5.41
N ASN A 144 -5.90 3.82 4.23
CA ASN A 144 -6.31 4.47 2.99
C ASN A 144 -7.73 4.06 2.59
N PHE A 145 -8.04 2.77 2.72
CA PHE A 145 -9.38 2.26 2.47
C PHE A 145 -10.40 2.81 3.47
N ILE A 146 -10.08 2.83 4.76
CA ILE A 146 -10.97 3.36 5.81
C ILE A 146 -11.28 4.83 5.54
N LYS A 147 -10.26 5.64 5.30
CA LYS A 147 -10.44 7.06 4.94
C LYS A 147 -11.36 7.23 3.74
N ARG A 148 -11.23 6.38 2.72
CA ARG A 148 -12.14 6.41 1.57
C ARG A 148 -13.57 6.01 1.96
N ALA A 149 -13.75 4.98 2.78
CA ALA A 149 -15.06 4.55 3.25
C ALA A 149 -15.75 5.65 4.08
N GLU A 150 -15.02 6.34 4.95
CA GLU A 150 -15.52 7.48 5.72
C GLU A 150 -15.99 8.63 4.83
N GLN A 151 -15.24 8.93 3.75
CA GLN A 151 -15.66 9.90 2.72
C GLN A 151 -16.95 9.49 2.00
N LEU A 152 -17.25 8.20 1.94
CA LEU A 152 -18.50 7.66 1.38
C LEU A 152 -19.63 7.60 2.43
N GLY A 153 -19.40 8.11 3.64
CA GLY A 153 -20.38 8.17 4.72
C GLY A 153 -20.48 6.89 5.56
N PHE A 154 -19.48 6.01 5.51
CA PHE A 154 -19.43 4.83 6.39
C PHE A 154 -18.77 5.18 7.72
N GLN A 155 -19.34 4.70 8.83
CA GLN A 155 -18.75 4.80 10.16
C GLN A 155 -18.01 3.51 10.47
N ILE A 156 -16.71 3.61 10.75
CA ILE A 156 -15.83 2.48 11.02
C ILE A 156 -15.00 2.81 12.25
N ASP A 157 -15.13 2.02 13.31
CA ASP A 157 -14.34 2.20 14.52
C ASP A 157 -13.28 1.11 14.62
N SER A 158 -12.02 1.46 14.86
CA SER A 158 -10.99 0.48 15.19
C SER A 158 -11.22 -0.08 16.59
N ILE A 159 -11.27 -1.41 16.69
CA ILE A 159 -11.27 -2.15 17.94
C ILE A 159 -9.89 -2.78 18.07
N GLY A 160 -9.02 -2.09 18.80
CA GLY A 160 -7.63 -2.46 19.06
C GLY A 160 -7.33 -2.30 20.53
#